data_AF-H3BAW7-F1
#
_entry.id   AF-H3BAW7-F1
#
_cell.length_a   1.000
_cell.length_b   1.000
_cell.length_c   1.000
_cell.angle_alpha   90.00
_cell.angle_beta   90.00
_cell.angle_gamma   90.00
#
_symmetry.space_group_name_H-M   'P 1'
#
loop_
_entity.id
_entity.type
_entity.pdbx_description
1 polymer ?
#
loop_
_entity_poly.entity_id
_entity_poly.type
_entity_poly.pdbx_seq_one_letter_code
_entity_poly.pdbx_strand_id
1 'polypeptide(L)'
;QIEGIWKKSVTLPCTYQPSSEYLQEEVTWSFRDNSSTSIIIQKNAAGDHIPLSQYRGRVSVLSPRPGVVSLNIRNLNVTDRGQYICKVTWISRINRFQMSRFATILLDIDKAEVMKPDITPSKTPLTLPVGGNLTLTCTANGSQPITYSWYKISPAGYKVLKASGPQLTISRAQHSEQGLYYCEAENFIS
;
A
#
# COMPACT_ATOMS: atom_id res chain seq x y z
N GLN A 1 -14.20 -14.08 -0.97
CA GLN A 1 -13.21 -13.28 -1.74
C GLN A 1 -12.60 -12.27 -0.78
N ILE A 2 -11.30 -12.00 -0.90
CA ILE A 2 -10.56 -11.00 -0.13
C ILE A 2 -9.93 -10.02 -1.11
N GLU A 3 -9.97 -8.74 -0.79
CA GLU A 3 -9.36 -7.67 -1.59
C GLU A 3 -8.03 -7.25 -0.95
N GLY A 4 -6.97 -7.24 -1.77
CA GLY A 4 -5.65 -6.75 -1.39
C GLY A 4 -5.31 -5.48 -2.16
N ILE A 5 -4.65 -4.53 -1.50
CA ILE A 5 -4.18 -3.31 -2.15
C ILE A 5 -2.76 -3.51 -2.68
N TRP A 6 -2.52 -3.18 -3.94
CA TRP A 6 -1.20 -3.26 -4.57
C TRP A 6 -0.10 -2.60 -3.72
N LYS A 7 1.07 -3.25 -3.61
CA LYS A 7 2.20 -2.86 -2.74
C LYS A 7 1.95 -2.86 -1.23
N LYS A 8 0.72 -3.06 -0.77
CA LYS A 8 0.41 -3.23 0.66
C LYS A 8 0.55 -4.69 1.06
N SER A 9 0.26 -4.97 2.33
CA SER A 9 0.20 -6.34 2.86
C SER A 9 -1.26 -6.76 3.03
N VAL A 10 -1.55 -8.04 2.87
CA VAL A 10 -2.87 -8.63 3.12
C VAL A 10 -2.73 -9.87 3.99
N THR A 11 -3.75 -10.13 4.80
CA THR A 11 -3.86 -11.36 5.58
C THR A 11 -5.00 -12.21 5.02
N LEU A 12 -4.69 -13.41 4.56
CA LEU A 12 -5.67 -14.41 4.16
C LEU A 12 -6.05 -15.23 5.40
N PRO A 13 -7.30 -15.15 5.88
CA PRO A 13 -7.70 -15.78 7.13
C PRO A 13 -7.75 -17.30 6.98
N CYS A 14 -7.12 -18.02 7.90
CA CYS A 14 -7.32 -19.46 8.04
C CYS A 14 -7.32 -19.81 9.52
N THR A 15 -8.46 -20.30 10.00
CA THR A 15 -8.67 -20.61 11.41
C THR A 15 -9.39 -21.94 11.57
N TYR A 16 -9.16 -22.57 12.72
CA TYR A 16 -9.85 -23.79 13.14
C TYR A 16 -10.02 -23.77 14.67
N GLN A 17 -10.96 -24.57 15.17
CA GLN A 17 -11.14 -24.76 16.60
C GLN A 17 -10.19 -25.85 17.10
N PRO A 18 -9.25 -25.55 18.02
CA PRO A 18 -8.37 -26.56 18.58
C PRO A 18 -9.14 -27.65 19.33
N SER A 19 -8.65 -28.89 19.24
CA SER A 19 -9.16 -30.03 20.01
C SER A 19 -8.03 -30.60 20.88
N SER A 20 -8.37 -31.05 22.09
CA SER A 20 -7.43 -31.74 22.97
C SER A 20 -6.96 -33.09 22.40
N GLU A 21 -7.76 -33.70 21.54
CA GLU A 21 -7.46 -35.02 20.94
C GLU A 21 -6.46 -34.96 19.79
N TYR A 22 -6.23 -33.77 19.22
CA TYR A 22 -5.42 -33.59 18.02
C TYR A 22 -4.28 -32.60 18.26
N LEU A 23 -3.16 -32.84 17.61
CA LEU A 23 -2.00 -31.94 17.56
C LEU A 23 -1.84 -31.43 16.14
N GLN A 24 -1.68 -30.12 15.96
CA GLN A 24 -1.34 -29.57 14.65
C GLN A 24 0.08 -30.01 14.29
N GLU A 25 0.21 -30.70 13.17
CA GLU A 25 1.49 -31.22 12.68
C GLU A 25 2.07 -30.32 11.58
N GLU A 26 1.21 -29.85 10.68
CA GLU A 26 1.62 -29.05 9.54
C GLU A 26 0.55 -28.05 9.10
N VAL A 27 0.99 -26.88 8.65
CA VAL A 27 0.19 -25.92 7.88
C VAL A 27 0.85 -25.74 6.52
N THR A 28 0.08 -25.94 5.45
CA THR A 28 0.52 -25.74 4.08
C THR A 28 -0.39 -24.74 3.41
N TRP A 29 0.19 -23.64 2.94
CA TRP A 29 -0.47 -22.72 2.03
C TRP A 29 0.01 -22.98 0.61
N SER A 30 -0.93 -23.10 -0.32
CA SER A 30 -0.64 -23.26 -1.74
C SER A 30 -1.39 -22.23 -2.59
N PHE A 31 -0.81 -21.91 -3.74
CA PHE A 31 -1.40 -21.08 -4.77
C PHE A 31 -1.85 -22.00 -5.89
N ARG A 32 -3.08 -21.82 -6.35
CA ARG A 32 -3.61 -22.49 -7.52
C ARG A 32 -3.57 -21.54 -8.70
N ASP A 33 -2.76 -21.89 -9.69
CA ASP A 33 -2.82 -21.31 -11.02
C ASP A 33 -3.77 -22.13 -11.93
N ASN A 34 -3.93 -21.73 -13.18
CA ASN A 34 -4.84 -22.38 -14.13
C ASN A 34 -4.47 -23.83 -14.51
N SER A 35 -3.28 -24.30 -14.12
CA SER A 35 -2.70 -25.59 -14.54
C SER A 35 -2.21 -26.46 -13.39
N SER A 36 -1.92 -25.90 -12.22
CA SER A 36 -1.28 -26.58 -11.10
C SER A 36 -1.56 -25.92 -9.75
N THR A 37 -1.30 -26.67 -8.68
CA THR A 37 -1.28 -26.13 -7.30
C THR A 37 0.15 -26.18 -6.80
N SER A 38 0.73 -25.01 -6.54
CA SER A 38 2.11 -24.86 -6.08
C SER A 38 2.14 -24.47 -4.60
N ILE A 39 3.02 -25.09 -3.81
CA ILE A 39 3.18 -24.75 -2.39
C ILE A 39 3.87 -23.39 -2.26
N ILE A 40 3.29 -22.51 -1.45
CA ILE A 40 3.85 -21.18 -1.15
C ILE A 40 4.68 -21.24 0.12
N ILE A 41 4.11 -21.81 1.18
CA ILE A 41 4.77 -21.98 2.47
C ILE A 41 4.23 -23.24 3.15
N GLN A 42 5.15 -24.06 3.64
CA GLN A 42 4.87 -25.19 4.52
C GLN A 42 5.51 -24.91 5.87
N LYS A 43 4.75 -25.05 6.94
CA LYS A 43 5.18 -24.80 8.31
C LYS A 43 4.92 -26.01 9.17
N ASN A 44 5.99 -26.56 9.73
CA ASN A 44 5.95 -27.71 10.64
C ASN A 44 6.99 -27.52 11.75
N ALA A 45 7.25 -28.57 12.54
CA ALA A 45 8.22 -28.52 13.64
C ALA A 45 9.67 -28.25 13.22
N ALA A 46 10.04 -28.51 11.96
CA ALA A 46 11.38 -28.23 11.43
C ALA A 46 11.55 -26.75 11.03
N GLY A 47 10.46 -25.99 10.94
CA GLY A 47 10.45 -24.58 10.58
C GLY A 47 9.59 -24.26 9.35
N ASP A 48 9.84 -23.08 8.79
CA ASP A 48 9.11 -22.56 7.63
C ASP A 48 9.88 -22.88 6.34
N HIS A 49 9.25 -23.58 5.40
CA HIS A 49 9.80 -23.91 4.08
C HIS A 49 9.03 -23.14 2.98
N ILE A 50 9.76 -22.32 2.21
CA ILE A 50 9.22 -21.47 1.13
C ILE A 50 9.91 -21.87 -0.19
N PRO A 51 9.34 -22.82 -0.96
CA PRO A 51 10.02 -23.37 -2.13
C PRO A 51 10.12 -22.34 -3.27
N LEU A 52 9.05 -21.57 -3.49
CA LEU A 52 8.96 -20.58 -4.56
C LEU A 52 9.69 -19.28 -4.20
N SER A 53 10.70 -18.92 -4.99
CA SER A 53 11.52 -17.72 -4.79
C SER A 53 10.72 -16.42 -4.72
N GLN A 54 9.66 -16.30 -5.54
CA GLN A 54 8.78 -15.11 -5.60
C GLN A 54 8.04 -14.80 -4.29
N TYR A 55 7.93 -15.77 -3.38
CA TYR A 55 7.30 -15.60 -2.07
C TYR A 55 8.30 -15.45 -0.91
N ARG A 56 9.60 -15.74 -1.15
CA ARG A 56 10.63 -15.64 -0.11
C ARG A 56 10.73 -14.21 0.42
N GLY A 57 10.72 -14.06 1.74
CA GLY A 57 10.75 -12.77 2.43
C GLY A 57 9.42 -11.97 2.38
N ARG A 58 8.41 -12.43 1.65
CA ARG A 58 7.10 -11.77 1.56
C ARG A 58 6.00 -12.47 2.36
N VAL A 59 6.09 -13.78 2.51
CA VAL A 59 5.04 -14.58 3.16
C VAL A 59 5.42 -15.03 4.57
N SER A 60 4.42 -15.14 5.43
CA SER A 60 4.56 -15.68 6.78
C SER A 60 3.23 -16.24 7.29
N VAL A 61 3.23 -17.38 7.97
CA VAL A 61 2.05 -17.88 8.68
C VAL A 61 1.94 -17.19 10.04
N LEU A 62 0.84 -16.46 10.24
CA LEU A 62 0.50 -15.79 11.49
C LEU A 62 -0.17 -16.77 12.45
N SER A 63 0.42 -16.94 13.64
CA SER A 63 -0.11 -17.81 14.70
C SER A 63 -0.11 -17.12 16.06
N PRO A 64 -0.91 -16.05 16.25
CA PRO A 64 -0.98 -15.32 17.51
C PRO A 64 -1.58 -16.14 18.67
N ARG A 65 -2.34 -17.20 18.35
CA ARG A 65 -2.93 -18.14 19.31
C ARG A 65 -3.23 -19.49 18.63
N PRO A 66 -3.39 -20.58 19.38
CA PRO A 66 -3.79 -21.87 18.82
C PRO A 66 -5.07 -21.75 17.98
N GLY A 67 -5.11 -22.43 16.83
CA GLY A 67 -6.25 -22.36 15.92
C GLY A 67 -6.19 -21.24 14.88
N VAL A 68 -5.18 -20.36 14.92
CA VAL A 68 -4.98 -19.30 13.90
C VAL A 68 -3.72 -19.59 13.10
N VAL A 69 -3.86 -19.72 11.79
CA VAL A 69 -2.78 -20.08 10.85
C VAL A 69 -2.91 -19.29 9.54
N SER A 70 -3.35 -18.04 9.66
CA SER A 70 -3.59 -17.12 8.55
C SER A 70 -2.30 -16.78 7.79
N LEU A 71 -2.36 -16.63 6.47
CA LEU A 71 -1.19 -16.23 5.66
C LEU A 71 -1.12 -14.72 5.56
N ASN A 72 0.00 -14.13 5.97
CA ASN A 72 0.31 -12.75 5.64
C ASN A 72 1.20 -12.70 4.39
N ILE A 73 0.81 -11.90 3.42
CA ILE A 73 1.56 -11.64 2.18
C ILE A 73 1.90 -10.15 2.15
N ARG A 74 3.19 -9.81 2.14
CA ARG A 74 3.69 -8.44 2.06
C ARG A 74 3.98 -8.03 0.62
N ASN A 75 3.92 -6.72 0.37
CA ASN A 75 4.29 -6.13 -0.93
C ASN A 75 3.57 -6.84 -2.08
N LEU A 76 2.24 -6.78 -2.06
CA LEU A 76 1.39 -7.41 -3.06
C LEU A 76 1.76 -6.99 -4.49
N ASN A 77 1.86 -7.97 -5.37
CA ASN A 77 2.01 -7.84 -6.81
C ASN A 77 0.73 -8.31 -7.50
N VAL A 78 0.36 -7.74 -8.64
CA VAL A 78 -0.79 -8.18 -9.46
C VAL A 78 -0.75 -9.68 -9.75
N THR A 79 0.43 -10.28 -9.87
CA THR A 79 0.61 -11.73 -10.05
C THR A 79 0.23 -12.57 -8.83
N ASP A 80 0.05 -11.95 -7.65
CA ASP A 80 -0.44 -12.64 -6.46
C ASP A 80 -1.97 -12.84 -6.51
N ARG A 81 -2.69 -12.25 -7.47
CA ARG A 81 -4.13 -12.46 -7.69
C ARG A 81 -4.39 -13.92 -8.00
N GLY A 82 -5.36 -14.53 -7.31
CA GLY A 82 -5.79 -15.89 -7.61
C GLY A 82 -6.28 -16.65 -6.39
N GLN A 83 -6.31 -17.96 -6.53
CA GLN A 83 -6.89 -18.85 -5.54
C GLN A 83 -5.81 -19.43 -4.62
N TYR A 84 -5.95 -19.19 -3.32
CA TYR A 84 -5.09 -19.70 -2.27
C TYR A 84 -5.80 -20.81 -1.52
N ILE A 85 -5.06 -21.84 -1.13
CA ILE A 85 -5.58 -22.97 -0.37
C ILE A 85 -4.79 -23.07 0.92
N CYS A 86 -5.47 -22.93 2.05
CA CYS A 86 -4.94 -23.26 3.35
C CYS A 86 -5.25 -24.72 3.64
N LYS A 87 -4.25 -25.57 3.84
CA LYS A 87 -4.41 -26.93 4.32
C LYS A 87 -3.76 -27.05 5.69
N VAL A 88 -4.51 -27.58 6.66
CA VAL A 88 -3.99 -27.89 7.99
C VAL A 88 -4.05 -29.38 8.20
N THR A 89 -2.95 -29.95 8.69
CA THR A 89 -2.80 -31.37 9.00
C THR A 89 -2.60 -31.50 10.50
N TRP A 90 -3.37 -32.41 11.10
CA TRP A 90 -3.30 -32.76 12.51
C TRP A 90 -3.03 -34.24 12.66
N ILE A 91 -2.41 -34.60 13.77
CA ILE A 91 -2.23 -35.98 14.19
C ILE A 91 -3.02 -36.25 15.47
N SER A 92 -3.76 -37.36 15.51
CA SER A 92 -4.46 -37.80 16.73
C SER A 92 -3.45 -38.17 17.81
N ARG A 93 -3.70 -37.74 19.05
CA ARG A 93 -2.89 -38.10 20.22
C ARG A 93 -3.07 -39.56 20.63
N ILE A 94 -4.19 -40.18 20.28
CA ILE A 94 -4.56 -41.53 20.74
C ILE A 94 -3.99 -42.59 19.80
N ASN A 95 -4.35 -42.51 18.52
CA ASN A 95 -4.04 -43.54 17.53
C ASN A 95 -3.04 -43.09 16.46
N ARG A 96 -2.46 -41.89 16.59
CA ARG A 96 -1.52 -41.30 15.62
C ARG A 96 -2.07 -41.17 14.19
N PHE A 97 -3.38 -41.26 14.00
CA PHE A 97 -4.01 -41.07 12.70
C PHE A 97 -3.89 -39.60 12.25
N GLN A 98 -3.48 -39.38 11.01
CA GLN A 98 -3.39 -38.05 10.42
C GLN A 98 -4.71 -37.64 9.77
N MET A 99 -5.16 -36.44 10.10
CA MET A 99 -6.35 -35.81 9.55
C MET A 99 -5.95 -34.50 8.88
N SER A 100 -6.53 -34.17 7.73
CA SER A 100 -6.34 -32.84 7.15
C SER A 100 -7.65 -32.22 6.68
N ARG A 101 -7.70 -30.90 6.70
CA ARG A 101 -8.80 -30.08 6.15
C ARG A 101 -8.20 -28.92 5.39
N PHE A 102 -8.95 -28.42 4.41
CA PHE A 102 -8.54 -27.28 3.63
C PHE A 102 -9.65 -26.25 3.46
N ALA A 103 -9.25 -25.01 3.28
CA ALA A 103 -10.10 -23.88 2.94
C ALA A 103 -9.52 -23.15 1.73
N THR A 104 -10.40 -22.65 0.88
CA THR A 104 -10.04 -21.95 -0.36
C THR A 104 -10.40 -20.48 -0.25
N ILE A 105 -9.49 -19.59 -0.65
CA ILE A 105 -9.66 -18.15 -0.59
C ILE A 105 -9.28 -17.56 -1.95
N LEU A 106 -10.17 -16.78 -2.55
CA LEU A 106 -9.88 -15.99 -3.73
C LEU A 106 -9.36 -14.62 -3.30
N LEU A 107 -8.13 -14.28 -3.68
CA LEU A 107 -7.52 -12.96 -3.51
C LEU A 107 -7.65 -12.18 -4.82
N ASP A 108 -8.33 -11.04 -4.75
CA ASP A 108 -8.26 -10.02 -5.79
C ASP A 108 -7.31 -8.89 -5.37
N ILE A 109 -6.81 -8.15 -6.37
CA ILE A 109 -5.85 -7.08 -6.16
C ILE A 109 -6.35 -5.82 -6.83
N ASP A 110 -6.57 -4.81 -6.00
CA ASP A 110 -6.95 -3.48 -6.41
C ASP A 110 -5.73 -2.57 -6.39
N LYS A 111 -5.75 -1.60 -7.30
CA LYS A 111 -4.84 -0.46 -7.21
C LYS A 111 -5.34 0.41 -6.05
N ALA A 112 -4.41 0.94 -5.26
CA ALA A 112 -4.76 1.97 -4.29
C ALA A 112 -5.46 3.11 -5.03
N GLU A 113 -6.57 3.61 -4.48
CA GLU A 113 -7.19 4.82 -5.00
C GLU A 113 -6.17 5.96 -4.92
N VAL A 114 -5.87 6.54 -6.08
CA VAL A 114 -4.93 7.65 -6.19
C VAL A 114 -5.73 8.93 -6.08
N MET A 115 -5.51 9.69 -5.01
CA MET A 115 -6.14 10.99 -4.85
C MET A 115 -5.28 12.03 -5.58
N LYS A 116 -5.86 12.66 -6.61
CA LYS A 116 -5.25 13.81 -7.29
C LYS A 116 -4.94 14.92 -6.26
N PRO A 117 -3.85 15.67 -6.43
CA PRO A 117 -3.58 16.83 -5.57
C PRO A 117 -4.74 17.83 -5.66
N ASP A 118 -5.29 18.18 -4.51
CA ASP A 118 -6.31 19.20 -4.36
C ASP A 118 -5.73 20.38 -3.59
N ILE A 119 -5.61 21.53 -4.26
CA ILE A 119 -4.98 22.73 -3.69
C ILE A 119 -6.03 23.48 -2.87
N THR A 120 -5.69 23.74 -1.62
CA THR A 120 -6.51 24.61 -0.76
C THR A 120 -6.10 26.07 -1.02
N PRO A 121 -7.02 26.95 -1.44
CA PRO A 121 -6.70 28.36 -1.69
C PRO A 121 -6.24 29.03 -0.40
N SER A 122 -5.06 29.67 -0.40
CA SER A 122 -4.68 30.59 0.68
C SER A 122 -5.48 31.89 0.57
N LYS A 123 -5.65 32.61 1.69
CA LYS A 123 -6.39 33.88 1.74
C LYS A 123 -5.78 34.90 0.76
N THR A 124 -6.62 35.42 -0.13
CA THR A 124 -6.33 36.52 -1.08
C THR A 124 -7.51 37.50 -1.10
N PRO A 125 -7.28 38.82 -1.33
CA PRO A 125 -6.03 39.45 -1.77
C PRO A 125 -5.04 39.77 -0.63
N LEU A 126 -3.75 39.79 -0.97
CA LEU A 126 -2.66 40.24 -0.10
C LEU A 126 -2.12 41.57 -0.64
N THR A 127 -2.04 42.58 0.23
CA THR A 127 -1.39 43.87 -0.07
C THR A 127 -0.07 43.94 0.67
N LEU A 128 1.01 44.26 -0.04
CA LEU A 128 2.35 44.35 0.52
C LEU A 128 2.96 45.72 0.16
N PRO A 129 3.52 46.47 1.12
CA PRO A 129 4.21 47.73 0.84
C PRO A 129 5.49 47.49 0.03
N VAL A 130 5.90 48.49 -0.75
CA VAL A 130 7.18 48.48 -1.47
C VAL A 130 8.33 48.27 -0.48
N GLY A 131 9.28 47.39 -0.82
CA GLY A 131 10.38 46.99 0.05
C GLY A 131 10.02 45.90 1.08
N GLY A 132 8.74 45.55 1.22
CA GLY A 132 8.29 44.45 2.08
C GLY A 132 8.68 43.06 1.56
N ASN A 133 8.56 42.06 2.43
CA ASN A 133 8.78 40.65 2.12
C ASN A 133 7.49 39.86 2.32
N LEU A 134 7.22 38.92 1.41
CA LEU A 134 6.04 38.05 1.45
C LEU A 134 6.44 36.63 1.09
N THR A 135 5.95 35.65 1.86
CA THR A 135 6.06 34.23 1.51
C THR A 135 4.68 33.68 1.23
N LEU A 136 4.46 33.25 -0.01
CA LEU A 136 3.27 32.53 -0.42
C LEU A 136 3.50 31.04 -0.17
N THR A 137 2.50 30.37 0.40
CA THR A 137 2.54 28.93 0.67
C THR A 137 1.40 28.24 -0.07
N CYS A 138 1.72 27.10 -0.67
CA CYS A 138 0.81 26.25 -1.39
C CYS A 138 0.77 24.89 -0.70
N THR A 139 -0.43 24.46 -0.35
CA THR A 139 -0.68 23.17 0.28
C THR A 139 -1.70 22.41 -0.55
N ALA A 140 -1.39 21.16 -0.82
CA ALA A 140 -2.28 20.26 -1.53
C ALA A 140 -2.45 18.97 -0.74
N ASN A 141 -3.70 18.50 -0.66
CA ASN A 141 -4.00 17.18 -0.14
C ASN A 141 -4.06 16.20 -1.31
N GLY A 142 -3.49 15.01 -1.16
CA GLY A 142 -3.42 14.04 -2.25
C GLY A 142 -2.55 12.85 -1.87
N SER A 143 -2.50 11.86 -2.76
CA SER A 143 -1.49 10.81 -2.65
C SER A 143 -0.09 11.42 -2.76
N GLN A 144 0.91 10.88 -2.06
CA GLN A 144 2.30 11.34 -2.12
C GLN A 144 3.13 10.48 -3.07
N PRO A 145 4.18 11.02 -3.73
CA PRO A 145 4.75 12.35 -3.53
C PRO A 145 4.03 13.43 -4.34
N ILE A 146 3.87 14.62 -3.74
CA ILE A 146 3.34 15.81 -4.41
C ILE A 146 4.47 16.79 -4.68
N THR A 147 4.60 17.23 -5.92
CA THR A 147 5.55 18.27 -6.34
C THR A 147 4.81 19.58 -6.60
N TYR A 148 5.49 20.71 -6.35
CA TYR A 148 4.89 22.04 -6.43
C TYR A 148 5.67 22.96 -7.36
N SER A 149 4.96 23.76 -8.14
CA SER A 149 5.52 24.78 -9.02
C SER A 149 4.75 26.08 -8.90
N TRP A 150 5.47 27.19 -8.71
CA TRP A 150 4.89 28.52 -8.62
C TRP A 150 5.09 29.30 -9.90
N TYR A 151 4.04 29.97 -10.35
CA TYR A 151 4.07 30.77 -11.56
C TYR A 151 3.51 32.16 -11.33
N LYS A 152 4.03 33.11 -12.10
CA LYS A 152 3.45 34.43 -12.30
C LYS A 152 2.86 34.52 -13.70
N ILE A 153 1.66 35.06 -13.82
CA ILE A 153 1.09 35.39 -15.13
C ILE A 153 1.70 36.71 -15.61
N SER A 154 2.32 36.67 -16.79
CA SER A 154 2.83 37.88 -17.44
C SER A 154 1.69 38.75 -17.99
N PRO A 155 1.95 40.04 -18.27
CA PRO A 155 0.96 40.90 -18.92
C PRO A 155 0.46 40.38 -20.28
N ALA A 156 1.26 39.57 -20.97
CA ALA A 156 0.89 38.92 -22.24
C ALA A 156 0.19 37.56 -22.06
N GLY A 157 -0.14 37.17 -20.82
CA GLY A 157 -0.92 35.98 -20.50
C GLY A 157 -0.13 34.66 -20.38
N TYR A 158 1.17 34.65 -20.69
CA TYR A 158 1.98 33.44 -20.52
C TYR A 158 2.42 33.22 -19.08
N LYS A 159 2.58 31.94 -18.71
CA LYS A 159 3.01 31.46 -17.39
C LYS A 159 4.54 31.56 -17.26
N VAL A 160 5.02 32.22 -16.21
CA VAL A 160 6.47 32.34 -15.91
C VAL A 160 6.77 31.61 -14.61
N LEU A 161 7.63 30.59 -14.66
CA LEU A 161 8.06 29.86 -13.47
C LEU A 161 8.83 30.79 -12.53
N LYS A 162 8.47 30.77 -11.24
CA LYS A 162 9.06 31.60 -10.19
C LYS A 162 9.77 30.79 -9.12
N ALA A 163 9.25 29.63 -8.76
CA ALA A 163 9.89 28.73 -7.81
C ALA A 163 9.40 27.30 -7.99
N SER A 164 10.21 26.35 -7.52
CA SER A 164 9.83 24.95 -7.33
C SER A 164 9.82 24.66 -5.83
N GLY A 165 8.77 24.00 -5.35
CA GLY A 165 8.54 23.75 -3.92
C GLY A 165 7.28 24.44 -3.38
N PRO A 166 6.88 24.10 -2.14
CA PRO A 166 5.60 24.53 -1.58
C PRO A 166 5.53 26.03 -1.26
N GLN A 167 6.66 26.74 -1.28
CA GLN A 167 6.74 28.16 -0.92
C GLN A 167 7.39 28.99 -2.02
N LEU A 168 6.88 30.21 -2.21
CA LEU A 168 7.47 31.26 -3.03
C LEU A 168 7.72 32.48 -2.15
N THR A 169 8.98 32.93 -2.08
CA THR A 169 9.35 34.14 -1.33
C THR A 169 9.62 35.30 -2.28
N ILE A 170 8.89 36.39 -2.08
CA ILE A 170 9.12 37.69 -2.74
C ILE A 170 9.82 38.58 -1.71
N SER A 171 11.03 39.03 -2.02
CA SER A 171 11.81 39.90 -1.13
C SER A 171 11.96 41.29 -1.72
N ARG A 172 11.91 42.33 -0.87
CA ARG A 172 12.04 43.75 -1.26
C ARG A 172 11.13 44.11 -2.42
N ALA A 173 9.84 43.81 -2.27
CA ALA A 173 8.85 43.89 -3.34
C ALA A 173 8.84 45.25 -4.04
N GLN A 174 8.72 45.22 -5.37
CA GLN A 174 8.66 46.39 -6.25
C GLN A 174 7.31 46.41 -6.98
N HIS A 175 6.98 47.53 -7.63
CA HIS A 175 5.77 47.61 -8.46
C HIS A 175 5.72 46.53 -9.55
N SER A 176 6.87 46.11 -10.09
CA SER A 176 6.96 45.01 -11.06
C SER A 176 6.54 43.66 -10.50
N GLU A 177 6.52 43.49 -9.18
CA GLU A 177 6.08 42.25 -8.52
C GLU A 177 4.56 42.13 -8.43
N GLN A 178 3.82 43.22 -8.69
CA GLN A 178 2.36 43.18 -8.83
C GLN A 178 1.95 42.19 -9.94
N GLY A 179 0.90 41.42 -9.68
CA GLY A 179 0.35 40.48 -10.65
C GLY A 179 -0.33 39.29 -10.00
N LEU A 180 -0.83 38.39 -10.85
CA LEU A 180 -1.44 37.14 -10.43
C LEU A 180 -0.38 36.05 -10.33
N TYR A 181 -0.32 35.41 -9.17
CA TYR A 181 0.48 34.22 -8.91
C TYR A 181 -0.44 33.04 -8.67
N TYR A 182 -0.04 31.87 -9.14
CA TYR A 182 -0.72 30.63 -8.84
C TYR A 182 0.29 29.50 -8.68
N CYS A 183 -0.13 28.47 -7.96
CA CYS A 183 0.63 27.27 -7.70
C CYS A 183 0.00 26.10 -8.45
N GLU A 184 0.83 25.22 -8.99
CA GLU A 184 0.44 23.90 -9.48
C GLU A 184 1.00 22.85 -8.52
N ALA A 185 0.19 21.84 -8.21
CA ALA A 185 0.56 20.70 -7.40
C ALA A 185 0.28 19.42 -8.21
N GLU A 186 1.29 18.59 -8.37
CA GLU A 186 1.22 17.39 -9.21
C GLU A 186 1.68 16.16 -8.43
N ASN A 187 1.12 15.01 -8.74
CA ASN A 187 1.59 13.72 -8.26
C ASN A 187 1.68 12.76 -9.45
N PHE A 188 2.86 12.16 -9.67
CA PHE A 188 3.16 11.23 -10.76
C PHE A 188 2.58 9.81 -10.56
N ILE A 189 1.67 9.61 -9.60
CA ILE A 189 1.02 8.31 -9.34
C ILE A 189 -0.34 8.19 -10.06
N SER A 190 -0.84 9.25 -10.72
CA SER A 190 -2.10 9.22 -11.49
C SER A 190 -1.96 8.54 -12.85
#